data_AF-A0A2S6QQ71-F1
#
_entry.id   AF-A0A2S6QQ71-F1
#
_cell.length_a   1.000
_cell.length_b   1.000
_cell.length_c   1.000
_cell.angle_alpha   90.00
_cell.angle_beta   90.00
_cell.angle_gamma   90.00
#
_symmetry.space_group_name_H-M   'P 1'
#
loop_
_entity.id
_entity.type
_entity.pdbx_description
1 polymer ?
#
loop_
_entity_poly.entity_id
_entity_poly.type
_entity_poly.pdbx_seq_one_letter_code
_entity_poly.pdbx_strand_id
1 'polypeptide(L)'
;MIRSSYLKLKLLLILIVCLVPFYSYADSTNGESLFNRNCATCHKRTAPNILGTNLKEKTFLMIVKHGRAGTMMGSFKSKFTDKEILDIYTYLIKK
;
A
#
# COMPACT_ATOMS: atom_id res chain seq x y z
N MET A 1 -20.01 -9.14 -45.01
CA MET A 1 -18.67 -8.62 -44.63
C MET A 1 -18.56 -8.01 -43.22
N ILE A 2 -19.63 -7.90 -42.43
CA ILE A 2 -19.63 -7.11 -41.17
C ILE A 2 -19.12 -7.92 -39.95
N ARG A 3 -19.25 -9.26 -39.98
CA ARG A 3 -18.93 -10.17 -38.85
C ARG A 3 -17.43 -10.31 -38.54
N SER A 4 -16.56 -10.11 -39.54
CA SER A 4 -15.10 -10.17 -39.40
C SER A 4 -14.52 -8.95 -38.69
N SER A 5 -15.08 -7.75 -38.94
CA SER A 5 -14.66 -6.52 -38.27
C SER A 5 -14.97 -6.53 -36.78
N TYR A 6 -16.13 -7.06 -36.37
CA TYR A 6 -16.45 -7.22 -34.93
C TYR A 6 -15.57 -8.26 -34.22
N LEU A 7 -15.11 -9.29 -34.93
CA LEU A 7 -14.23 -10.32 -34.38
C LEU A 7 -12.80 -9.76 -34.16
N LYS A 8 -12.28 -8.99 -35.12
CA LYS A 8 -11.01 -8.27 -34.96
C LYS A 8 -11.08 -7.21 -33.86
N LEU A 9 -12.19 -6.47 -33.76
CA LEU A 9 -12.37 -5.45 -32.73
C LEU A 9 -12.48 -6.05 -31.31
N LYS A 10 -13.21 -7.18 -31.16
CA LYS A 10 -13.24 -7.94 -29.89
C LYS A 10 -11.87 -8.50 -29.52
N LEU A 11 -11.13 -9.03 -30.49
CA LEU A 11 -9.79 -9.58 -30.25
C LEU A 11 -8.80 -8.49 -29.80
N LEU A 12 -8.88 -7.29 -30.40
CA LEU A 12 -8.08 -6.13 -30.01
C LEU A 12 -8.39 -5.68 -28.57
N LEU A 13 -9.67 -5.64 -28.20
CA LEU A 13 -10.12 -5.26 -26.85
C LEU A 13 -9.66 -6.27 -25.78
N ILE A 14 -9.69 -7.57 -26.08
CA ILE A 14 -9.21 -8.61 -25.16
C ILE A 14 -7.69 -8.50 -24.95
N LEU A 15 -6.93 -8.24 -26.01
CA LEU A 15 -5.47 -8.07 -25.93
C LEU A 15 -5.09 -6.87 -25.05
N ILE A 16 -5.82 -5.75 -25.16
CA ILE A 16 -5.60 -4.55 -24.35
C ILE A 16 -5.87 -4.83 -22.86
N VAL A 17 -6.94 -5.57 -22.53
CA VAL A 17 -7.27 -5.93 -21.14
C VAL A 17 -6.21 -6.87 -20.54
N CYS A 18 -5.61 -7.77 -21.33
CA CYS A 18 -4.52 -8.64 -20.87
C CYS A 18 -3.18 -7.92 -20.68
N LEU A 19 -2.97 -6.78 -21.33
CA LEU A 19 -1.73 -6.00 -21.26
C LEU A 19 -1.74 -4.92 -20.17
N VAL A 20 -2.89 -4.64 -19.55
CA VAL A 20 -2.93 -3.68 -18.45
C VAL A 20 -2.23 -4.31 -17.24
N PRO A 21 -1.14 -3.73 -16.73
CA PRO A 21 -0.61 -4.16 -15.45
C PRO A 21 -1.74 -3.99 -14.44
N PHE A 22 -2.02 -5.03 -13.64
CA PHE A 22 -2.88 -4.88 -12.48
C PHE A 22 -2.20 -3.91 -11.51
N TYR A 23 -2.46 -2.61 -11.68
CA TYR A 23 -2.01 -1.59 -10.76
C TYR A 23 -2.74 -1.81 -9.44
N SER A 24 -2.08 -2.47 -8.49
CA SER A 24 -2.63 -2.63 -7.14
C SER A 24 -2.48 -1.31 -6.39
N TYR A 25 -3.60 -0.61 -6.21
CA TYR A 25 -3.69 0.57 -5.36
C TYR A 25 -3.46 0.21 -3.88
N ALA A 26 -3.21 1.22 -3.06
CA ALA A 26 -3.06 1.04 -1.63
C ALA A 26 -4.37 0.58 -0.97
N ASP A 27 -4.33 -0.53 -0.22
CA ASP A 27 -5.51 -1.18 0.36
C ASP A 27 -5.58 -0.96 1.88
N SER A 28 -6.58 -0.21 2.34
CA SER A 28 -6.76 0.09 3.76
C SER A 28 -7.07 -1.15 4.61
N THR A 29 -7.70 -2.18 4.05
CA THR A 29 -8.06 -3.41 4.79
C THR A 29 -6.81 -4.25 5.04
N ASN A 30 -5.94 -4.36 4.03
CA ASN A 30 -4.63 -4.99 4.21
C ASN A 30 -3.77 -4.19 5.21
N GLY A 31 -3.78 -2.86 5.08
CA GLY A 31 -3.10 -1.95 5.99
C GLY A 31 -3.52 -2.11 7.45
N GLU A 32 -4.81 -2.27 7.72
CA GLU A 32 -5.34 -2.56 9.06
C GLU A 32 -4.78 -3.86 9.63
N SER A 33 -4.85 -4.94 8.85
CA SER A 33 -4.36 -6.27 9.27
C SER A 33 -2.86 -6.26 9.56
N LEU A 34 -2.07 -5.58 8.72
CA LEU A 34 -0.64 -5.42 8.91
C LEU A 34 -0.33 -4.56 10.14
N PHE A 35 -1.05 -3.46 10.33
CA PHE A 35 -0.89 -2.60 11.50
C PHE A 35 -1.19 -3.36 12.80
N ASN A 36 -2.33 -4.03 12.86
CA ASN A 36 -2.80 -4.73 14.07
C ASN A 36 -1.86 -5.88 14.48
N ARG A 37 -1.21 -6.55 13.52
CA ARG A 37 -0.31 -7.68 13.81
C ARG A 37 1.12 -7.27 14.17
N ASN A 38 1.56 -6.09 13.74
CA ASN A 38 3.00 -5.75 13.75
C ASN A 38 3.30 -4.43 14.43
N CYS A 39 2.41 -3.46 14.30
CA CYS A 39 2.58 -2.11 14.84
C CYS A 39 1.87 -2.00 16.19
N ALA A 40 0.70 -2.64 16.33
CA ALA A 40 -0.19 -2.48 17.49
C ALA A 40 0.44 -2.85 18.84
N THR A 41 1.47 -3.71 18.83
CA THR A 41 2.23 -4.09 20.02
C THR A 41 2.89 -2.89 20.71
N CYS A 42 3.40 -1.94 19.95
CA CYS A 42 4.06 -0.73 20.48
C CYS A 42 3.30 0.56 20.16
N HIS A 43 2.48 0.54 19.12
CA HIS A 43 1.80 1.69 18.56
C HIS A 43 0.29 1.53 18.72
N LYS A 44 -0.39 2.40 19.45
CA LYS A 44 -1.87 2.46 19.34
C LYS A 44 -2.22 3.01 17.96
N ARG A 45 -3.51 3.03 17.56
CA ARG A 45 -4.01 3.79 16.38
C ARG A 45 -4.38 5.25 16.70
N THR A 46 -4.59 5.58 17.99
CA THR A 46 -4.99 6.92 18.46
C THR A 46 -4.00 7.68 19.37
N ALA A 47 -2.86 7.09 19.76
CA ALA A 47 -1.76 7.79 20.44
C ALA A 47 -1.17 9.01 19.66
N PRO A 48 -1.20 10.23 20.25
CA PRO A 48 -0.90 11.49 19.55
C PRO A 48 0.55 11.65 19.06
N ASN A 49 1.49 10.82 19.51
CA ASN A 49 2.92 10.92 19.16
C ASN A 49 3.44 9.75 18.31
N ILE A 50 2.55 8.84 17.91
CA ILE A 50 2.86 7.70 17.05
C ILE A 50 2.00 7.70 15.77
N LEU A 51 0.92 8.50 15.72
CA LEU A 51 -0.13 8.30 14.72
C LEU A 51 -0.46 9.55 13.94
N GLY A 52 -0.78 9.32 12.67
CA GLY A 52 -1.02 10.32 11.62
C GLY A 52 -1.70 11.58 12.13
N THR A 53 -1.23 12.76 11.71
CA THR A 53 -1.46 13.21 10.33
C THR A 53 -0.41 14.16 9.76
N ASN A 54 0.79 14.28 10.34
CA ASN A 54 1.80 15.22 9.79
C ASN A 54 3.00 14.57 9.08
N LEU A 55 3.17 13.25 9.17
CA LEU A 55 4.19 12.60 8.34
C LEU A 55 3.68 12.49 6.91
N LYS A 56 4.38 13.16 5.99
CA LYS A 56 4.18 12.96 4.55
C LYS A 56 4.46 11.49 4.24
N GLU A 57 3.70 10.94 3.29
CA GLU A 57 3.80 9.54 2.83
C GLU A 57 5.26 9.06 2.64
N LYS A 58 6.09 9.86 1.95
CA LYS A 58 7.52 9.53 1.72
C LYS A 58 8.31 9.40 3.03
N THR A 59 8.04 10.26 4.01
CA THR A 59 8.70 10.20 5.31
C THR A 59 8.23 8.98 6.09
N PHE A 60 6.93 8.66 6.05
CA PHE A 60 6.40 7.45 6.65
C PHE A 60 7.05 6.20 6.05
N LEU A 61 7.10 6.10 4.72
CA LEU A 61 7.74 5.00 4.01
C LEU A 61 9.21 4.84 4.43
N MET A 62 9.96 5.94 4.47
CA MET A 62 11.38 5.92 4.84
C MET A 62 11.59 5.44 6.29
N ILE A 63 10.80 5.95 7.24
CA ILE A 63 10.91 5.56 8.65
C ILE A 63 10.52 4.09 8.85
N VAL A 64 9.42 3.62 8.26
CA VAL A 64 9.01 2.21 8.43
C VAL A 64 10.01 1.28 7.75
N LYS A 65 10.48 1.63 6.56
CA LYS A 65 11.44 0.81 5.81
C LYS A 65 12.78 0.72 6.53
N HIS A 66 13.33 1.83 7.01
CA HIS A 66 14.71 1.87 7.55
C HIS A 66 14.79 1.90 9.07
N GLY A 67 13.68 2.10 9.76
CA GLY A 67 13.66 2.40 11.19
C GLY A 67 14.08 3.84 11.49
N ARG A 68 14.20 4.16 12.78
CA ARG A 68 14.69 5.46 13.26
C ARG A 68 15.85 5.25 14.23
N ALA A 69 17.05 5.65 13.79
CA ALA A 69 18.27 5.52 14.58
C ALA A 69 18.14 6.17 15.97
N GLY A 70 18.69 5.50 16.99
CA GLY A 70 18.60 5.95 18.39
C GLY A 70 17.22 5.74 19.03
N THR A 71 16.33 4.95 18.42
CA THR A 71 15.01 4.62 18.98
C THR A 71 14.73 3.11 18.89
N MET A 72 13.65 2.65 19.53
CA MET A 72 13.18 1.26 19.39
C MET A 72 12.52 0.96 18.04
N MET A 73 12.30 1.96 17.18
CA MET A 73 11.70 1.75 15.86
C MET A 73 12.72 1.14 14.90
N GLY A 74 12.75 -0.20 14.84
CA GLY A 74 13.61 -0.97 13.93
C GLY A 74 13.19 -0.89 12.45
N SER A 75 14.00 -1.47 11.58
CA SER A 75 13.72 -1.56 10.14
C SER A 75 12.70 -2.67 9.85
N PHE A 76 11.72 -2.36 8.99
CA PHE A 76 10.77 -3.34 8.45
C PHE A 76 11.04 -3.72 6.98
N LYS A 77 12.18 -3.30 6.39
CA LYS A 77 12.52 -3.55 4.98
C LYS A 77 12.52 -5.04 4.61
N SER A 78 12.88 -5.92 5.53
CA SER A 78 12.89 -7.37 5.29
C SER A 78 11.51 -8.02 5.44
N LYS A 79 10.53 -7.28 6.00
CA LYS A 79 9.21 -7.80 6.35
C LYS A 79 8.09 -7.27 5.47
N PHE A 80 8.21 -6.04 4.98
CA PHE A 80 7.20 -5.38 4.15
C PHE A 80 7.80 -4.86 2.84
N THR A 81 7.02 -4.98 1.79
CA THR A 81 7.21 -4.25 0.54
C THR A 81 6.79 -2.79 0.68
N ASP A 82 7.24 -1.93 -0.23
CA ASP A 82 6.85 -0.51 -0.22
C ASP A 82 5.33 -0.37 -0.34
N LYS A 83 4.68 -1.23 -1.12
CA LYS A 83 3.22 -1.25 -1.24
C LYS A 83 2.55 -1.56 0.10
N GLU A 84 3.00 -2.58 0.83
CA GLU A 84 2.42 -2.94 2.13
C GLU A 84 2.61 -1.82 3.17
N ILE A 85 3.73 -1.11 3.12
CA ILE A 85 3.95 0.07 3.96
C ILE A 85 2.95 1.19 3.58
N LEU A 86 2.69 1.39 2.29
CA LEU A 86 1.68 2.34 1.82
C LEU A 86 0.25 1.92 2.18
N ASP A 87 -0.06 0.62 2.16
CA ASP A 87 -1.35 0.08 2.63
C ASP A 87 -1.58 0.47 4.11
N ILE A 88 -0.56 0.29 4.96
CA ILE A 88 -0.59 0.72 6.38
C ILE A 88 -0.79 2.25 6.47
N TYR A 89 -0.05 3.03 5.68
CA TYR A 89 -0.19 4.48 5.66
C TYR A 89 -1.62 4.91 5.29
N THR A 90 -2.20 4.31 4.25
CA THR A 90 -3.57 4.55 3.80
C THR A 90 -4.59 4.21 4.89
N TYR A 91 -4.40 3.11 5.62
CA TYR A 91 -5.23 2.78 6.78
C TYR A 91 -5.17 3.86 7.87
N LEU A 92 -3.98 4.36 8.19
CA LEU A 92 -3.78 5.34 9.27
C LEU A 92 -4.35 6.73 8.97
N ILE A 93 -4.39 7.15 7.71
CA ILE A 93 -4.95 8.46 7.31
C ILE A 93 -6.45 8.44 7.05
N LYS A 94 -7.04 7.24 6.86
CA LYS A 94 -8.48 7.06 6.67
C LYS A 94 -9.17 7.15 8.04
N LYS A 95 -10.03 8.16 8.22
CA LYS A 95 -10.77 8.39 9.46
C LYS A 95 -11.96 7.46 9.59
#